data_AF-A0A9D9E439-F1
#
_entry.id   AF-A0A9D9E439-F1
#
_cell.length_a   1.000
_cell.length_b   1.000
_cell.length_c   1.000
_cell.angle_alpha   90.00
_cell.angle_beta   90.00
_cell.angle_gamma   90.00
#
_symmetry.space_group_name_H-M   'P 1'
#
loop_
_entity.id
_entity.type
_entity.pdbx_description
1 polymer ?
#
loop_
_entity_poly.entity_id
_entity_poly.type
_entity_poly.pdbx_seq_one_letter_code
_entity_poly.pdbx_strand_id
1 'polypeptide(L)' 'RNLVEAIMWHGGEGEASKNIFKKMSKEDRDALIAFLNSL' A
#
# COMPACT_ATOMS: atom_id res chain seq x y z
N ARG A 1 8.24 -10.17 5.35
CA ARG A 1 6.89 -9.68 5.66
C ARG A 1 6.99 -8.21 6.02
N ASN A 2 6.68 -7.34 5.06
CA ASN A 2 6.68 -5.88 5.17
C ASN A 2 5.29 -5.31 4.81
N LEU A 3 5.08 -4.00 5.05
CA LEU A 3 3.80 -3.33 4.80
C LEU A 3 3.38 -3.36 3.32
N VAL A 4 4.33 -3.27 2.40
CA VAL A 4 4.06 -3.36 0.96
C VAL A 4 3.46 -4.72 0.61
N GLU A 5 4.06 -5.81 1.11
CA GLU A 5 3.55 -7.18 0.92
C GLU A 5 2.14 -7.33 1.52
N ALA A 6 1.91 -6.79 2.73
CA ALA A 6 0.60 -6.83 3.37
C ALA A 6 -0.47 -6.10 2.54
N ILE A 7 -0.16 -4.89 2.05
CA ILE A 7 -1.05 -4.11 1.18
C ILE A 7 -1.37 -4.90 -0.10
N MET A 8 -0.38 -5.57 -0.68
CA MET A 8 -0.54 -6.33 -1.92
C MET A 8 -1.30 -7.66 -1.76
N TRP A 9 -1.50 -8.15 -0.54
CA TRP A 9 -2.30 -9.36 -0.28
C TRP A 9 -3.79 -9.08 -0.07
N HIS A 10 -4.22 -7.81 -0.03
CA HIS A 10 -5.64 -7.50 0.09
C HIS A 10 -6.43 -7.89 -1.16
N GLY A 11 -7.57 -8.54 -0.94
CA GLY A 11 -8.59 -8.85 -1.93
C GLY A 11 -9.99 -8.62 -1.35
N GLY A 12 -11.04 -8.98 -2.09
CA GLY A 12 -12.42 -8.71 -1.67
C GLY A 12 -12.65 -7.21 -1.45
N GLU A 13 -13.04 -6.82 -0.25
CA GLU A 13 -13.28 -5.43 0.12
C GLU A 13 -12.03 -4.53 0.01
N GLY A 14 -10.83 -5.10 0.20
CA GLY A 14 -9.56 -4.36 0.10
C GLY A 14 -8.96 -4.30 -1.32
N GLU A 15 -9.61 -4.92 -2.32
CA GLU A 15 -9.09 -5.01 -3.69
C GLU A 15 -8.94 -3.63 -4.35
N ALA A 16 -9.86 -2.71 -4.09
CA ALA A 16 -9.80 -1.35 -4.61
C ALA A 16 -8.56 -0.62 -4.09
N SER A 17 -8.32 -0.66 -2.77
CA SER A 17 -7.16 -0.04 -2.12
C SER A 17 -5.84 -0.63 -2.63
N LYS A 18 -5.75 -1.96 -2.78
CA LYS A 18 -4.58 -2.61 -3.41
C LYS A 18 -4.33 -2.08 -4.82
N ASN A 19 -5.37 -1.98 -5.64
CA ASN A 19 -5.22 -1.54 -7.03
C ASN A 19 -4.85 -0.05 -7.16
N ILE A 20 -5.33 0.79 -6.23
CA ILE A 20 -4.90 2.19 -6.14
C ILE A 20 -3.41 2.24 -5.78
N PHE A 21 -2.99 1.53 -4.73
CA PHE A 21 -1.58 1.47 -4.32
C PHE A 21 -0.68 0.96 -5.46
N LYS A 22 -1.11 -0.08 -6.20
CA LYS A 22 -0.40 -0.63 -7.37
C LYS A 22 -0.26 0.37 -8.53
N LYS A 23 -1.10 1.40 -8.60
CA LYS A 23 -1.04 2.45 -9.64
C LYS A 23 -0.32 3.72 -9.20
N MET A 24 -0.06 3.89 -7.90
CA MET A 24 0.69 5.04 -7.38
C MET A 24 2.10 5.09 -7.97
N SER A 25 2.65 6.31 -8.04
CA SER A 25 4.06 6.54 -8.31
C SER A 25 4.93 5.89 -7.21
N LYS A 26 6.23 5.76 -7.46
CA LYS A 26 7.12 5.22 -6.43
C LYS A 26 7.17 6.16 -5.22
N GLU A 27 7.21 7.46 -5.49
CA GLU A 27 7.30 8.53 -4.51
C GLU A 27 6.07 8.52 -3.58
N ASP A 28 4.86 8.38 -4.14
CA ASP A 28 3.63 8.31 -3.35
C ASP A 28 3.56 7.04 -2.50
N ARG A 29 4.03 5.90 -3.01
CA ARG A 29 4.09 4.66 -2.23
C ARG A 29 5.06 4.81 -1.06
N ASP A 30 6.24 5.36 -1.32
CA ASP A 30 7.26 5.55 -0.28
C ASP A 30 6.75 6.50 0.80
N ALA A 31 6.06 7.60 0.42
CA ALA A 31 5.43 8.53 1.36
C ALA A 31 4.33 7.85 2.20
N LEU A 32 3.46 7.05 1.59
CA LEU A 32 2.42 6.31 2.31
C LEU A 32 3.02 5.31 3.31
N ILE A 33 4.06 4.58 2.90
CA ILE A 33 4.74 3.61 3.77
C ILE A 33 5.45 4.34 4.92
N ALA A 34 6.08 5.49 4.67
CA ALA A 34 6.68 6.32 5.71
C ALA A 34 5.63 6.79 6.74
N PHE A 35 4.48 7.27 6.27
CA PHE A 35 3.37 7.65 7.14
C PHE A 35 2.90 6.48 8.02
N LEU A 36 2.65 5.30 7.44
CA LEU A 36 2.21 4.12 8.19
C LEU A 36 3.23 3.63 9.24
N ASN A 37 4.53 3.81 8.98
CA ASN A 37 5.57 3.48 9.96
C ASN A 37 5.70 4.49 11.11
N SER A 38 5.07 5.66 11.00
CA SER A 38 5.11 6.72 12.03
C SER A 38 3.95 6.64 13.04
N LEU A 39 3.03 5.69 12.86
CA LEU A 39 1.90 5.40 13.76
C LEU A 39 2.32 4.44 14.88
#